data_AF-A0A930RK08-F1
#
_entry.id   AF-A0A930RK08-F1
#
_cell.length_a   1.000
_cell.length_b   1.000
_cell.length_c   1.000
_cell.angle_alpha   90.00
_cell.angle_beta   90.00
_cell.angle_gamma   90.00
#
_symmetry.space_group_name_H-M   'P 1'
#
loop_
_entity.id
_entity.type
_entity.pdbx_description
1 polymer ?
#
loop_
_entity_poly.entity_id
_entity_poly.type
_entity_poly.pdbx_seq_one_letter_code
_entity_poly.pdbx_strand_id
1 'polypeptide(L)'
;MKVNYSPQFRTVNVEEFSKLLYFHYKARYDLYNNLGENEENEVLLDKWISLYKDHSFISDAGISTFSKNNWEKMKATLKSKSKNTEIKWRKNYRFFVDFMSSKAWEELRTNGLNDENGKSKFRYEHMVPKHEYIEKEIQEMALNNKLDLKKIEELVSKYYYLALILIEEDKKLSRKMMPENWNREDFYSRYEKAGIDLINNPLYEGLE
;
A
#
# COMPACT_ATOMS: atom_id res chain seq x y z
N MET A 1 11.95 1.70 25.25
CA MET A 1 11.79 0.36 24.64
C MET A 1 11.44 0.58 23.18
N LYS A 2 12.24 0.03 22.24
CA LYS A 2 11.82 -0.02 20.82
C LYS A 2 10.71 -1.05 20.74
N VAL A 3 9.47 -0.61 20.61
CA VAL A 3 8.38 -1.53 20.28
C VAL A 3 8.70 -2.07 18.88
N ASN A 4 8.76 -3.38 18.75
CA ASN A 4 9.06 -4.02 17.48
C ASN A 4 7.77 -4.07 16.67
N TYR A 5 7.52 -3.04 15.87
CA TYR A 5 6.24 -2.85 15.21
C TYR A 5 6.15 -3.55 13.85
N SER A 6 6.55 -4.82 13.78
CA SER A 6 6.27 -5.62 12.58
C SER A 6 4.80 -6.03 12.59
N PRO A 7 4.08 -5.95 11.45
CA PRO A 7 2.73 -6.48 11.41
C PRO A 7 2.77 -7.98 11.70
N GLN A 8 1.76 -8.47 12.42
CA GLN A 8 1.58 -9.91 12.63
C GLN A 8 1.41 -10.67 11.31
N PHE A 9 0.82 -10.01 10.31
CA PHE A 9 0.60 -10.57 8.98
C PHE A 9 0.90 -9.55 7.90
N ARG A 10 1.76 -9.91 6.93
CA ARG A 10 2.01 -9.09 5.74
C ARG A 10 0.95 -9.38 4.69
N THR A 11 0.22 -8.35 4.29
CA THR A 11 -0.88 -8.51 3.34
C THR A 11 -0.42 -8.90 1.93
N VAL A 12 0.69 -8.31 1.47
CA VAL A 12 1.25 -8.54 0.14
C VAL A 12 2.24 -9.69 0.15
N ASN A 13 2.31 -10.44 -0.96
CA ASN A 13 3.44 -11.32 -1.21
C ASN A 13 4.61 -10.46 -1.71
N VAL A 14 5.55 -10.16 -0.81
CA VAL A 14 6.68 -9.25 -1.08
C VAL A 14 7.52 -9.73 -2.26
N GLU A 15 7.79 -11.04 -2.37
CA GLU A 15 8.59 -11.61 -3.46
C GLU A 15 7.89 -11.45 -4.82
N GLU A 16 6.63 -11.87 -4.91
CA GLU A 16 5.84 -11.76 -6.14
C GLU A 16 5.63 -10.30 -6.54
N PHE A 17 5.33 -9.43 -5.57
CA PHE A 17 5.13 -8.01 -5.81
C PHE A 17 6.42 -7.36 -6.35
N SER A 18 7.57 -7.67 -5.76
CA SER A 18 8.86 -7.12 -6.19
C SER A 18 9.23 -7.56 -7.59
N LYS A 19 8.90 -8.80 -7.98
CA LYS A 19 9.07 -9.29 -9.36
C LYS A 19 8.17 -8.55 -10.34
N LEU A 20 6.90 -8.30 -10.01
CA LEU A 20 5.99 -7.53 -10.86
C LEU A 20 6.50 -6.10 -11.08
N LEU A 21 7.00 -5.44 -10.03
CA LEU A 21 7.64 -4.14 -10.15
C LEU A 21 8.90 -4.24 -11.04
N TYR A 22 9.80 -5.16 -10.75
CA TYR A 22 11.02 -5.33 -11.54
C TYR A 22 10.72 -5.52 -13.03
N PHE A 23 9.80 -6.41 -13.40
CA PHE A 23 9.46 -6.64 -14.81
C PHE A 23 8.85 -5.41 -15.49
N HIS A 24 7.96 -4.69 -14.80
CA HIS A 24 7.34 -3.46 -15.32
C HIS A 24 8.38 -2.38 -15.59
N TYR A 25 9.23 -2.08 -14.60
CA TYR A 25 10.26 -1.06 -14.74
C TYR A 25 11.34 -1.48 -15.73
N LYS A 26 11.76 -2.74 -15.73
CA LYS A 26 12.77 -3.25 -16.67
C LYS A 26 12.29 -3.11 -18.12
N ALA A 27 11.10 -3.64 -18.44
CA ALA A 27 10.58 -3.59 -19.80
C ALA A 27 10.43 -2.16 -20.34
N ARG A 28 10.00 -1.23 -19.47
CA ARG A 28 9.78 0.15 -19.84
C ARG A 28 11.08 0.95 -19.98
N TYR A 29 11.94 0.90 -18.98
CA TYR A 29 13.14 1.75 -18.99
C TYR A 29 14.25 1.19 -19.85
N ASP A 30 14.27 -0.12 -20.14
CA ASP A 30 15.16 -0.65 -21.18
C ASP A 30 14.78 -0.08 -22.55
N LEU A 31 13.49 -0.02 -22.88
CA LEU A 31 13.04 0.60 -24.11
C LEU A 31 13.36 2.10 -24.14
N TYR A 32 13.17 2.80 -23.02
CA TYR A 32 13.56 4.21 -22.90
C TYR A 32 15.05 4.41 -23.22
N ASN A 33 15.92 3.66 -22.53
CA ASN A 33 17.36 3.80 -22.64
C ASN A 33 17.86 3.42 -24.05
N ASN A 34 17.28 2.38 -24.66
CA ASN A 34 17.62 1.98 -26.03
C ASN A 34 17.23 3.03 -27.08
N LEU A 35 16.12 3.75 -26.88
CA LEU A 35 15.64 4.76 -27.82
C LEU A 35 16.29 6.13 -27.60
N GLY A 36 16.81 6.39 -26.40
CA GLY A 36 17.49 7.63 -26.02
C GLY A 36 18.88 7.81 -26.67
N GLU A 37 19.40 6.78 -27.33
CA GLU A 37 20.63 6.89 -28.15
C GLU A 37 20.41 7.72 -29.44
N ASN A 38 19.16 8.03 -29.78
CA ASN A 38 18.80 8.88 -30.92
C ASN A 38 18.20 10.21 -30.43
N GLU A 39 18.93 11.31 -30.65
CA GLU A 39 18.56 12.69 -30.24
C GLU A 39 17.18 13.13 -30.77
N GLU A 40 16.70 12.59 -31.90
CA GLU A 40 15.38 12.92 -32.46
C GLU A 40 14.21 12.40 -31.60
N ASN A 41 14.47 11.43 -30.71
CA ASN A 41 13.45 10.78 -29.90
C ASN A 41 13.24 11.42 -28.52
N GLU A 42 14.11 12.30 -28.06
CA GLU A 42 14.13 12.80 -26.67
C GLU A 42 12.76 13.38 -26.24
N VAL A 43 12.18 14.24 -27.10
CA VAL A 43 10.86 14.85 -26.85
C VAL A 43 9.71 13.83 -26.83
N LEU A 44 9.83 12.74 -27.59
CA LEU A 44 8.82 11.67 -27.65
C LEU A 44 8.93 10.72 -26.44
N LEU A 45 10.15 10.50 -25.95
CA LEU A 45 10.42 9.63 -24.81
C LEU A 45 9.88 10.21 -23.50
N ASP A 46 10.06 11.52 -23.27
CA ASP A 46 9.48 12.19 -22.11
C ASP A 46 7.94 12.18 -22.14
N LYS A 47 7.36 12.40 -23.32
CA LYS A 47 5.92 12.26 -23.53
C LYS A 47 5.47 10.84 -23.22
N TRP A 48 6.17 9.83 -23.71
CA TRP A 48 5.85 8.44 -23.46
C TRP A 48 5.91 8.09 -21.96
N ILE A 49 6.94 8.53 -21.25
CA ILE A 49 7.03 8.33 -19.80
C ILE A 49 5.82 8.97 -19.08
N SER A 50 5.41 10.16 -19.50
CA SER A 50 4.30 10.87 -18.86
C SER A 50 2.92 10.17 -19.04
N LEU A 51 2.75 9.36 -20.08
CA LEU A 51 1.49 8.65 -20.38
C LEU A 51 1.18 7.55 -19.37
N TYR A 52 2.21 6.94 -18.78
CA TYR A 52 2.07 5.80 -17.88
C TYR A 52 2.50 6.20 -16.47
N LYS A 53 1.52 6.53 -15.62
CA LYS A 53 1.79 6.87 -14.22
C LYS A 53 2.04 5.60 -13.41
N ASP A 54 3.29 5.37 -13.00
CA ASP A 54 3.68 4.18 -12.24
C ASP A 54 3.02 4.10 -10.87
N HIS A 55 2.65 5.24 -10.29
CA HIS A 55 1.92 5.31 -9.03
C HIS A 55 0.69 4.39 -8.92
N SER A 56 -0.08 4.30 -10.01
CA SER A 56 -1.25 3.42 -10.07
C SER A 56 -0.84 1.95 -10.16
N PHE A 57 0.15 1.66 -11.03
CA PHE A 57 0.66 0.31 -11.23
C PHE A 57 1.17 -0.33 -9.94
N ILE A 58 1.93 0.41 -9.11
CA ILE A 58 2.44 -0.11 -7.83
C ILE A 58 1.27 -0.58 -6.94
N SER A 59 0.16 0.18 -6.91
CA SER A 59 -1.01 -0.18 -6.10
C SER A 59 -1.69 -1.44 -6.64
N ASP A 60 -1.88 -1.51 -7.97
CA ASP A 60 -2.53 -2.64 -8.64
C ASP A 60 -1.71 -3.92 -8.53
N ALA A 61 -0.39 -3.82 -8.68
CA ALA A 61 0.54 -4.93 -8.49
C ALA A 61 0.56 -5.41 -7.04
N GLY A 62 0.52 -4.51 -6.05
CA GLY A 62 0.37 -4.91 -4.65
C GLY A 62 -0.93 -5.69 -4.42
N ILE A 63 -2.05 -5.19 -4.93
CA ILE A 63 -3.37 -5.84 -4.78
C ILE A 63 -3.43 -7.21 -5.47
N SER A 64 -2.79 -7.38 -6.62
CA SER A 64 -2.80 -8.66 -7.33
C SER A 64 -2.09 -9.78 -6.57
N THR A 65 -1.16 -9.43 -5.68
CA THR A 65 -0.38 -10.38 -4.87
C THR A 65 -1.06 -10.84 -3.59
N PHE A 66 -2.28 -10.34 -3.31
CA PHE A 66 -3.02 -10.75 -2.12
C PHE A 66 -3.36 -12.25 -2.16
N SER A 67 -3.10 -12.95 -1.06
CA SER A 67 -3.50 -14.35 -0.91
C SER A 67 -5.02 -14.50 -1.11
N LYS A 68 -5.41 -15.20 -2.18
CA LYS A 68 -6.82 -15.48 -2.50
C LYS A 68 -7.51 -16.29 -1.40
N ASN A 69 -6.75 -17.13 -0.70
CA ASN A 69 -7.25 -18.02 0.36
C ASN A 69 -7.65 -17.26 1.63
N ASN A 70 -7.18 -16.03 1.81
CA ASN A 70 -7.44 -15.27 3.04
C ASN A 70 -8.87 -14.72 3.12
N TRP A 71 -9.56 -14.55 1.98
CA TRP A 71 -10.87 -13.90 1.97
C TRP A 71 -11.92 -14.65 2.81
N GLU A 72 -12.07 -15.96 2.64
CA GLU A 72 -13.11 -16.70 3.36
C GLU A 72 -12.89 -16.69 4.87
N LYS A 73 -11.62 -16.76 5.29
CA LYS A 73 -11.22 -16.62 6.69
C LYS A 73 -11.53 -15.22 7.24
N MET A 74 -11.09 -14.17 6.55
CA MET A 74 -11.37 -12.78 6.95
C MET A 74 -12.88 -12.50 6.99
N LYS A 75 -13.64 -13.06 6.05
CA LYS A 75 -15.10 -12.97 6.01
C LYS A 75 -15.75 -13.66 7.20
N ALA A 76 -15.23 -14.81 7.63
CA ALA A 76 -15.68 -15.47 8.86
C ALA A 76 -15.41 -14.59 10.08
N THR A 77 -14.21 -14.02 10.19
CA THR A 77 -13.86 -13.07 11.27
C THR A 77 -14.79 -11.85 11.26
N LEU A 78 -15.01 -11.23 10.11
CA LEU A 78 -15.96 -10.12 9.93
C LEU A 78 -17.36 -10.47 10.43
N LYS A 79 -17.90 -11.64 10.04
CA LYS A 79 -19.21 -12.10 10.51
C LYS A 79 -19.24 -12.31 12.02
N SER A 80 -18.21 -12.94 12.58
CA SER A 80 -18.15 -13.27 14.02
C SER A 80 -17.98 -12.05 14.91
N LYS A 81 -17.25 -11.03 14.46
CA LYS A 81 -16.95 -9.82 15.23
C LYS A 81 -17.93 -8.68 14.94
N SER A 82 -18.77 -8.79 13.91
CA SER A 82 -19.76 -7.77 13.55
C SER A 82 -20.74 -7.54 14.69
N LYS A 83 -21.02 -6.28 15.00
CA LYS A 83 -22.09 -5.89 15.94
C LYS A 83 -23.46 -5.82 15.26
N ASN A 84 -23.46 -5.80 13.92
CA ASN A 84 -24.67 -5.77 13.11
C ASN A 84 -24.69 -7.01 12.19
N THR A 85 -25.68 -7.87 12.40
CA THR A 85 -25.84 -9.14 11.66
C THR A 85 -26.38 -8.93 10.24
N GLU A 86 -26.91 -7.74 9.92
CA GLU A 86 -27.47 -7.42 8.60
C GLU A 86 -26.39 -7.03 7.58
N ILE A 87 -25.16 -6.77 8.03
CA ILE A 87 -24.07 -6.36 7.13
C ILE A 87 -23.72 -7.50 6.16
N LYS A 88 -23.84 -7.20 4.86
CA LYS A 88 -23.43 -8.10 3.78
C LYS A 88 -21.96 -7.90 3.42
N TRP A 89 -21.11 -8.79 3.92
CA TRP A 89 -19.68 -8.80 3.65
C TRP A 89 -19.35 -9.33 2.24
N ARG A 90 -19.11 -8.40 1.30
CA ARG A 90 -18.57 -8.69 -0.04
C ARG A 90 -17.06 -8.53 -0.08
N LYS A 91 -16.38 -9.31 -0.91
CA LYS A 91 -14.92 -9.20 -1.07
C LYS A 91 -14.55 -7.78 -1.48
N ASN A 92 -13.61 -7.18 -0.76
CA ASN A 92 -13.11 -5.83 -1.04
C ASN A 92 -11.62 -5.77 -0.73
N TYR A 93 -10.83 -5.16 -1.62
CA TYR A 93 -9.38 -5.02 -1.43
C TYR A 93 -9.05 -4.24 -0.14
N ARG A 94 -9.95 -3.38 0.34
CA ARG A 94 -9.76 -2.59 1.56
C ARG A 94 -9.64 -3.39 2.85
N PHE A 95 -10.05 -4.66 2.83
CA PHE A 95 -9.85 -5.54 3.97
C PHE A 95 -8.43 -6.10 4.04
N PHE A 96 -7.74 -6.13 2.90
CA PHE A 96 -6.39 -6.61 2.74
C PHE A 96 -5.45 -5.43 3.03
N VAL A 97 -5.20 -5.21 4.31
CA VAL A 97 -4.33 -4.15 4.84
C VAL A 97 -3.55 -4.73 6.02
N ASP A 98 -2.33 -4.26 6.25
CA ASP A 98 -1.51 -4.75 7.38
C ASP A 98 -2.10 -4.24 8.72
N PHE A 99 -2.65 -3.03 8.70
CA PHE A 99 -3.16 -2.35 9.89
C PHE A 99 -4.56 -1.75 9.70
N MET A 100 -5.23 -1.46 10.81
CA MET A 100 -6.42 -0.62 10.86
C MET A 100 -6.24 0.44 11.94
N SER A 101 -6.87 1.60 11.81
CA SER A 101 -7.06 2.43 13.01
C SER A 101 -8.10 1.78 13.92
N SER A 102 -7.95 1.94 15.24
CA SER A 102 -8.93 1.43 16.21
C SER A 102 -10.34 1.96 15.93
N LYS A 103 -10.44 3.22 15.48
CA LYS A 103 -11.72 3.85 15.09
C LYS A 103 -12.28 3.26 13.81
N ALA A 104 -11.44 3.01 12.80
CA ALA A 104 -11.88 2.34 11.58
C ALA A 104 -12.38 0.92 11.88
N TRP A 105 -11.71 0.18 12.75
CA TRP A 105 -12.17 -1.16 13.13
C TRP A 105 -13.53 -1.15 13.82
N GLU A 106 -13.75 -0.22 14.76
CA GLU A 106 -15.03 -0.06 15.46
C GLU A 106 -16.16 0.35 14.50
N GLU A 107 -15.90 1.32 13.61
CA GLU A 107 -16.86 1.74 12.58
C GLU A 107 -17.18 0.59 11.62
N LEU A 108 -16.16 -0.15 11.18
CA LEU A 108 -16.33 -1.27 10.25
C LEU A 108 -17.24 -2.35 10.84
N ARG A 109 -16.99 -2.76 12.09
CA ARG A 109 -17.82 -3.79 12.75
C ARG A 109 -19.25 -3.36 13.02
N THR A 110 -19.51 -2.06 13.11
CA THR A 110 -20.82 -1.53 13.48
C THR A 110 -21.65 -1.25 12.23
N ASN A 111 -21.05 -0.61 11.23
CA ASN A 111 -21.76 -0.03 10.09
C ASN A 111 -21.34 -0.65 8.75
N GLY A 112 -20.32 -1.51 8.72
CA GLY A 112 -19.77 -2.05 7.48
C GLY A 112 -18.90 -1.02 6.74
N LEU A 113 -18.59 -1.31 5.47
CA LEU A 113 -17.63 -0.51 4.70
C LEU A 113 -18.23 0.77 4.10
N ASN A 114 -19.55 0.79 3.88
CA ASN A 114 -20.24 1.85 3.16
C ASN A 114 -21.35 2.46 4.04
N ASP A 115 -21.62 3.74 3.83
CA ASP A 115 -22.79 4.40 4.40
C ASP A 115 -24.09 4.02 3.65
N GLU A 116 -25.20 4.58 4.12
CA GLU A 116 -26.55 4.40 3.54
C GLU A 116 -26.65 4.81 2.06
N ASN A 117 -25.76 5.69 1.60
CA ASN A 117 -25.69 6.14 0.21
C ASN A 117 -24.70 5.30 -0.63
N GLY A 118 -24.15 4.22 -0.07
CA GLY A 118 -23.17 3.35 -0.71
C GLY A 118 -21.77 3.95 -0.80
N LYS A 119 -21.49 5.10 -0.17
CA LYS A 119 -20.16 5.72 -0.15
C LYS A 119 -19.32 5.14 0.98
N SER A 120 -18.04 4.88 0.72
CA SER A 120 -17.16 4.37 1.76
C SER A 120 -16.70 5.49 2.69
N LYS A 121 -16.76 5.25 4.01
CA LYS A 121 -16.22 6.15 5.05
C LYS A 121 -14.72 5.96 5.28
N PHE A 122 -14.11 5.02 4.56
CA PHE A 122 -12.75 4.54 4.79
C PHE A 122 -11.81 4.95 3.67
N ARG A 123 -10.56 5.20 4.06
CA ARG A 123 -9.42 5.35 3.18
C ARG A 123 -8.55 4.10 3.26
N TYR A 124 -8.19 3.60 2.09
CA TYR A 124 -7.10 2.64 1.92
C TYR A 124 -5.81 3.45 1.77
N GLU A 125 -4.98 3.44 2.80
CA GLU A 125 -3.85 4.35 2.93
C GLU A 125 -2.53 3.60 2.87
N HIS A 126 -1.57 4.21 2.18
CA HIS A 126 -0.17 3.79 2.22
C HIS A 126 0.49 4.48 3.42
N MET A 127 0.97 3.69 4.38
CA MET A 127 1.49 4.24 5.63
C MET A 127 2.70 5.14 5.40
N VAL A 128 3.58 4.71 4.49
CA VAL A 128 4.69 5.49 3.97
C VAL A 128 4.32 5.97 2.56
N PRO A 129 4.57 7.23 2.19
CA PRO A 129 4.31 7.73 0.84
C PRO A 129 5.07 6.94 -0.24
N LYS A 130 4.40 5.97 -0.87
CA LYS A 130 5.03 5.06 -1.85
C LYS A 130 5.70 5.78 -3.03
N HIS A 131 5.21 6.96 -3.40
CA HIS A 131 5.83 7.74 -4.47
C HIS A 131 7.27 8.14 -4.11
N GLU A 132 7.46 8.65 -2.90
CA GLU A 132 8.75 9.19 -2.45
C GLU A 132 9.77 8.08 -2.17
N TYR A 133 9.32 6.98 -1.57
CA TYR A 133 10.22 5.97 -0.99
C TYR A 133 10.27 4.65 -1.76
N ILE A 134 9.43 4.47 -2.78
CA ILE A 134 9.44 3.27 -3.63
C ILE A 134 9.52 3.69 -5.10
N GLU A 135 8.53 4.43 -5.60
CA GLU A 135 8.42 4.78 -7.02
C GLU A 135 9.66 5.52 -7.53
N LYS A 136 10.04 6.64 -6.89
CA LYS A 136 11.22 7.43 -7.29
C LYS A 136 12.52 6.64 -7.27
N GLU A 137 12.75 5.86 -6.22
CA GLU A 137 13.98 5.06 -6.07
C GLU A 137 14.08 4.00 -7.19
N ILE A 138 12.97 3.35 -7.53
CA ILE A 138 12.96 2.36 -8.63
C ILE A 138 13.13 3.05 -9.99
N GLN A 139 12.47 4.19 -10.21
CA GLN A 139 12.62 5.00 -11.43
C GLN A 139 14.07 5.44 -11.63
N GLU A 140 14.73 5.95 -10.58
CA GLU A 140 16.13 6.36 -10.64
C GLU A 140 17.05 5.19 -10.97
N MET A 141 16.85 4.02 -10.34
CA MET A 141 17.61 2.82 -10.69
C MET A 141 17.39 2.40 -12.14
N ALA A 142 16.15 2.45 -12.62
CA ALA A 142 15.79 2.04 -13.98
C ALA A 142 16.38 2.98 -15.05
N LEU A 143 16.28 4.30 -14.84
CA LEU A 143 16.87 5.33 -15.71
C LEU A 143 18.40 5.18 -15.83
N ASN A 144 19.05 4.74 -14.75
CA ASN A 144 20.51 4.59 -14.73
C ASN A 144 21.01 3.19 -15.12
N ASN A 145 20.15 2.31 -15.68
CA ASN A 145 20.48 0.91 -15.99
C ASN A 145 21.02 0.11 -14.79
N LYS A 146 20.58 0.45 -13.57
CA LYS A 146 21.00 -0.15 -12.28
C LYS A 146 19.83 -0.81 -11.55
N LEU A 147 18.81 -1.24 -12.28
CA LEU A 147 17.63 -1.89 -11.69
C LEU A 147 18.04 -3.20 -11.00
N ASP A 148 17.75 -3.31 -9.71
CA ASP A 148 18.10 -4.47 -8.88
C ASP A 148 16.86 -4.99 -8.16
N LEU A 149 16.51 -6.25 -8.44
CA LEU A 149 15.37 -6.94 -7.83
C LEU A 149 15.49 -7.01 -6.29
N LYS A 150 16.69 -7.26 -5.77
CA LYS A 150 16.88 -7.38 -4.31
C LYS A 150 16.64 -6.04 -3.63
N LYS A 151 17.13 -4.95 -4.23
CA LYS A 151 16.89 -3.60 -3.71
C LYS A 151 15.40 -3.21 -3.79
N ILE A 152 14.68 -3.63 -4.84
CA ILE A 152 13.22 -3.46 -4.92
C ILE A 152 12.53 -4.22 -3.77
N GLU A 153 12.94 -5.46 -3.51
CA GLU A 153 12.39 -6.27 -2.43
C GLU A 153 12.59 -5.61 -1.05
N GLU A 154 13.77 -5.06 -0.81
CA GLU A 154 14.08 -4.29 0.40
C GLU A 154 13.17 -3.05 0.53
N LEU A 155 12.96 -2.29 -0.54
CA LEU A 155 12.06 -1.12 -0.54
C LEU A 155 10.61 -1.50 -0.26
N VAL A 156 10.10 -2.56 -0.92
CA VAL A 156 8.73 -3.04 -0.72
C VAL A 156 8.55 -3.56 0.70
N SER A 157 9.48 -4.38 1.17
CA SER A 157 9.46 -4.94 2.54
C SER A 157 9.44 -3.83 3.59
N LYS A 158 10.23 -2.78 3.37
CA LYS A 158 10.43 -1.68 4.34
C LYS A 158 9.37 -0.58 4.29
N TYR A 159 8.80 -0.29 3.12
CA TYR A 159 7.95 0.90 2.96
C TYR A 159 6.53 0.59 2.48
N TYR A 160 6.25 -0.59 1.93
CA TYR A 160 4.91 -0.91 1.46
C TYR A 160 4.05 -1.52 2.57
N TYR A 161 3.51 -0.65 3.42
CA TYR A 161 2.52 -1.01 4.45
C TYR A 161 1.21 -0.29 4.17
N LEU A 162 0.12 -1.01 4.41
CA LEU A 162 -1.23 -0.56 4.12
C LEU A 162 -2.05 -0.47 5.40
N ALA A 163 -2.84 0.59 5.50
CA ALA A 163 -3.76 0.78 6.61
C ALA A 163 -5.18 1.07 6.11
N LEU A 164 -6.18 0.55 6.81
CA LEU A 164 -7.56 1.02 6.70
C LEU A 164 -7.83 2.05 7.79
N ILE A 165 -8.07 3.29 7.39
CA ILE A 165 -8.35 4.41 8.31
C ILE A 165 -9.65 5.10 7.91
N LEU A 166 -10.20 5.96 8.76
CA LEU A 166 -11.35 6.79 8.41
C LEU A 166 -10.92 7.95 7.49
N ILE A 167 -11.83 8.43 6.65
CA ILE A 167 -11.58 9.62 5.82
C ILE A 167 -11.22 10.86 6.67
N GLU A 168 -11.82 10.99 7.86
CA GLU A 168 -11.50 12.09 8.78
C GLU A 168 -10.11 11.95 9.43
N GLU A 169 -9.58 10.72 9.52
CA GLU A 169 -8.22 10.48 9.97
C GLU A 169 -7.21 10.78 8.86
N ASP A 170 -7.50 10.35 7.62
CA ASP A 170 -6.72 10.66 6.43
C ASP A 170 -6.46 12.16 6.26
N LYS A 171 -7.45 13.01 6.54
CA LYS A 171 -7.32 14.47 6.48
C LYS A 171 -6.26 15.05 7.42
N LYS A 172 -5.88 14.34 8.48
CA LYS A 172 -4.85 14.76 9.45
C LYS A 172 -3.44 14.39 8.99
N LEU A 173 -3.32 13.53 7.97
CA LEU A 173 -2.05 13.01 7.51
C LEU A 173 -1.55 13.80 6.30
N SER A 174 -0.27 14.17 6.29
CA SER A 174 0.38 14.69 5.08
C SER A 174 0.47 13.60 4.03
N ARG A 175 -0.09 13.80 2.84
CA ARG A 175 -0.07 12.80 1.75
C ARG A 175 1.30 12.56 1.12
N LYS A 176 2.20 13.54 1.27
CA LYS A 176 3.47 13.56 0.51
C LYS A 176 4.70 13.31 1.36
N MET A 177 4.60 13.48 2.67
CA MET A 177 5.79 13.53 3.53
C MET A 177 5.56 12.74 4.80
N MET A 178 6.63 12.07 5.22
CA MET A 178 6.79 11.61 6.59
C MET A 178 7.16 12.80 7.51
N PRO A 179 7.00 12.68 8.84
CA PRO A 179 7.43 13.72 9.78
C PRO A 179 8.92 14.09 9.61
N GLU A 180 9.29 15.36 9.86
CA GLU A 180 10.67 15.87 9.68
C GLU A 180 11.73 15.06 10.45
N ASN A 181 11.37 14.52 11.61
CA ASN A 181 12.23 13.71 12.46
C ASN A 181 12.12 12.20 12.22
N TRP A 182 11.51 11.79 11.09
CA TRP A 182 11.35 10.37 10.77
C TRP A 182 12.70 9.73 10.43
N ASN A 183 13.06 8.69 11.18
CA ASN A 183 14.33 7.97 11.06
C ASN A 183 14.37 6.95 9.90
N ARG A 184 13.40 7.00 8.96
CA ARG A 184 13.18 6.02 7.89
C ARG A 184 12.90 4.58 8.32
N GLU A 185 12.67 4.33 9.61
CA GLU A 185 12.34 2.99 10.12
C GLU A 185 10.93 2.95 10.72
N ASP A 186 10.55 3.98 11.48
CA ASP A 186 9.32 3.98 12.27
C ASP A 186 8.12 4.58 11.51
N PHE A 187 7.42 3.75 10.74
CA PHE A 187 6.25 4.19 9.99
C PHE A 187 5.04 4.59 10.86
N TYR A 188 5.05 4.34 12.18
CA TYR A 188 3.99 4.78 13.10
C TYR A 188 4.08 6.24 13.47
N SER A 189 5.28 6.82 13.44
CA SER A 189 5.54 8.23 13.79
C SER A 189 4.54 9.22 13.16
N ARG A 190 4.12 8.98 11.91
CA ARG A 190 3.13 9.81 11.19
C ARG A 190 1.74 9.74 11.82
N TYR A 191 1.33 8.57 12.30
CA TYR A 191 0.03 8.31 12.90
C TYR A 191 -0.01 8.74 14.37
N GLU A 192 1.06 8.48 15.13
CA GLU A 192 1.22 8.94 16.51
C GLU A 192 1.13 10.46 16.59
N LYS A 193 1.84 11.18 15.71
CA LYS A 193 1.79 12.65 15.63
C LYS A 193 0.38 13.18 15.30
N ALA A 194 -0.41 12.40 14.56
CA ALA A 194 -1.79 12.76 14.20
C ALA A 194 -2.83 12.31 15.24
N GLY A 195 -2.42 11.63 16.31
CA GLY A 195 -3.30 11.05 17.31
C GLY A 195 -4.20 9.93 16.74
N ILE A 196 -3.68 9.15 15.79
CA ILE A 196 -4.36 8.00 15.20
C ILE A 196 -3.77 6.73 15.82
N ASP A 197 -4.61 6.00 16.55
CA ASP A 197 -4.25 4.72 17.15
C ASP A 197 -4.36 3.60 16.11
N LEU A 198 -3.23 2.97 15.78
CA LEU A 198 -3.14 1.88 14.81
C LEU A 198 -3.00 0.53 15.51
N ILE A 199 -3.77 -0.44 15.03
CA ILE A 199 -3.75 -1.83 15.48
C ILE A 199 -3.42 -2.75 14.30
N ASN A 200 -2.82 -3.91 14.59
CA ASN A 200 -2.75 -5.00 13.63
C ASN A 200 -4.15 -5.30 13.09
N ASN A 201 -4.25 -5.62 11.80
CA ASN A 201 -5.55 -5.91 11.19
C ASN A 201 -6.22 -7.09 11.90
N PRO A 202 -7.35 -6.87 12.63
CA PRO A 202 -7.99 -7.91 13.43
C PRO A 202 -8.57 -9.06 12.59
N LEU A 203 -8.67 -8.89 11.27
CA LEU A 203 -9.14 -9.92 10.35
C LEU A 203 -8.13 -11.05 10.15
N TYR A 204 -6.87 -10.86 10.56
CA TYR A 204 -5.84 -11.88 10.54
C TYR A 204 -5.67 -12.63 11.87
N GLU A 205 -6.43 -12.30 12.92
CA GLU A 205 -6.42 -13.07 14.16
C GLU A 205 -6.70 -14.56 13.87
N GLY A 206 -5.76 -15.44 14.23
CA GLY A 206 -5.86 -16.89 13.98
C GLY A 206 -5.50 -17.34 12.56
N LEU A 207 -4.89 -16.46 11.76
CA LEU A 207 -4.29 -16.77 10.45
C LEU A 207 -2.77 -16.94 10.48
N GLU A 208 -2.19 -16.73 11.67
CA GLU A 208 -0.77 -16.93 11.98
C GLU A 208 -0.36 -18.41 11.89
#